data_AF-A0A7V6YFX4-F1
#
_entry.id   AF-A0A7V6YFX4-F1
#
_cell.length_a   1.000
_cell.length_b   1.000
_cell.length_c   1.000
_cell.angle_alpha   90.00
_cell.angle_beta   90.00
_cell.angle_gamma   90.00
#
_symmetry.space_group_name_H-M   'P 1'
#
loop_
_entity.id
_entity.type
_entity.pdbx_description
1 polymer ?
#
loop_
_entity_poly.entity_id
_entity_poly.type
_entity_poly.pdbx_seq_one_letter_code
_entity_poly.pdbx_strand_id
1 'polypeptide(L)'
;MKARVVQFLTAVFGACLMVAVLAGGIVAVIYLIGFVAGGTLGEQMAILGSKIMKYCITLAAIGAVFGMLAFYTEGTHELVMERQQETESREASMAK
;
A
#
# COMPACT_ATOMS: atom_id res chain seq x y z
N MET A 1 9.80 7.74 -19.92
CA MET A 1 9.59 8.43 -18.63
C MET A 1 8.56 7.75 -17.75
N LYS A 2 7.40 7.31 -18.28
CA LYS A 2 6.35 6.58 -17.53
C LYS A 2 6.89 5.44 -16.65
N ALA A 3 7.73 4.56 -17.20
CA ALA A 3 8.32 3.44 -16.45
C ALA A 3 9.13 3.88 -15.21
N ARG A 4 9.88 4.99 -15.29
CA ARG A 4 10.63 5.53 -14.14
C ARG A 4 9.71 6.10 -13.07
N VAL A 5 8.60 6.73 -13.47
CA VAL A 5 7.59 7.27 -12.55
C VAL A 5 6.87 6.12 -11.83
N VAL A 6 6.41 5.11 -12.58
CA VAL A 6 5.79 3.90 -12.00
C VAL A 6 6.74 3.24 -11.01
N GLN A 7 7.99 3.00 -11.41
CA GLN A 7 8.99 2.38 -10.52
C GLN A 7 9.23 3.18 -9.24
N PHE A 8 9.27 4.52 -9.32
CA PHE A 8 9.39 5.38 -8.15
C PHE A 8 8.15 5.29 -7.24
N LEU A 9 6.95 5.40 -7.81
CA LEU A 9 5.69 5.33 -7.05
C LEU A 9 5.54 3.97 -6.35
N THR A 10 5.85 2.88 -7.05
CA THR A 10 5.84 1.52 -6.49
C THR A 10 6.87 1.34 -5.38
N ALA A 11 8.07 1.93 -5.53
CA ALA A 11 9.08 1.90 -4.48
C ALA A 11 8.64 2.67 -3.22
N VAL A 12 8.03 3.85 -3.39
CA VAL A 12 7.47 4.64 -2.28
C VAL A 12 6.35 3.87 -1.58
N PHE A 13 5.42 3.29 -2.35
CA PHE A 13 4.36 2.43 -1.81
C PHE A 13 4.94 1.27 -0.99
N GLY A 14 5.88 0.52 -1.57
CA GLY A 14 6.53 -0.61 -0.91
C GLY A 14 7.26 -0.22 0.37
N ALA A 15 7.99 0.90 0.36
CA ALA A 15 8.68 1.41 1.55
C ALA A 15 7.69 1.81 2.65
N CYS A 16 6.64 2.55 2.32
CA CYS A 16 5.58 2.93 3.27
C CYS A 16 4.89 1.68 3.86
N LEU A 17 4.57 0.69 3.01
CA LEU A 17 3.89 -0.53 3.44
C LEU A 17 4.78 -1.38 4.36
N MET A 18 6.06 -1.53 4.01
CA MET A 18 7.04 -2.24 4.84
C MET A 18 7.14 -1.63 6.24
N VAL A 19 7.30 -0.30 6.32
CA VAL A 19 7.38 0.42 7.60
C VAL A 19 6.09 0.25 8.40
N ALA A 20 4.92 0.36 7.74
CA ALA A 20 3.63 0.20 8.40
C ALA A 20 3.43 -1.20 8.98
N VAL A 21 3.80 -2.26 8.25
CA VAL A 21 3.69 -3.65 8.71
C VAL A 21 4.63 -3.93 9.88
N LEU A 22 5.89 -3.49 9.80
CA LEU A 22 6.85 -3.66 10.91
C LEU A 22 6.38 -2.94 12.17
N ALA A 23 5.91 -1.70 12.03
CA ALA A 23 5.39 -0.95 13.16
C ALA A 23 4.10 -1.56 13.72
N GLY A 24 3.24 -2.13 12.88
CA GLY A 24 2.07 -2.90 13.31
C GLY A 24 2.47 -4.11 14.17
N GLY A 25 3.53 -4.82 13.80
CA GLY A 25 4.09 -5.92 14.60
C GLY A 25 4.57 -5.46 15.97
N ILE A 26 5.27 -4.32 16.04
CA ILE A 26 5.71 -3.72 17.32
C ILE A 26 4.51 -3.35 18.20
N VAL A 27 3.48 -2.71 17.61
CA VAL A 27 2.25 -2.33 18.32
C VAL A 27 1.51 -3.56 18.85
N ALA A 28 1.48 -4.67 18.11
CA ALA A 28 0.88 -5.91 18.59
C ALA A 28 1.56 -6.42 19.87
N VAL A 29 2.91 -6.36 19.95
CA VAL A 29 3.65 -6.72 21.16
C VAL A 29 3.32 -5.77 22.32
N ILE A 30 3.24 -4.46 22.07
CA ILE A 30 2.87 -3.46 23.09
C ILE A 30 1.48 -3.77 23.67
N TYR A 31 0.50 -4.09 22.81
CA TYR A 31 -0.84 -4.47 23.27
C TYR A 31 -0.84 -5.79 24.05
N LEU A 32 -0.04 -6.77 23.64
CA LEU A 32 0.07 -8.06 24.34
C LEU A 32 0.66 -7.87 25.75
N ILE A 33 1.72 -7.06 25.88
CA ILE A 33 2.30 -6.68 27.17
C ILE A 33 1.26 -5.92 28.02
N GLY A 34 0.58 -4.94 27.43
CA GLY A 34 -0.45 -4.17 28.12
C GLY A 34 -1.61 -5.05 28.62
N PHE A 35 -2.00 -6.04 27.82
CA PHE A 35 -3.04 -7.01 28.17
C PHE A 35 -2.64 -7.89 29.36
N VAL A 36 -1.40 -8.41 29.36
CA VAL A 36 -0.90 -9.26 30.46
C VAL A 36 -0.66 -8.45 31.74
N ALA A 37 -0.15 -7.22 31.63
CA ALA A 37 0.12 -6.37 32.78
C ALA A 37 -1.16 -5.88 33.47
N GLY A 38 -2.18 -5.50 32.69
CA GLY A 38 -3.42 -4.93 33.21
C GLY A 38 -3.23 -3.63 34.01
N GLY A 39 -4.30 -3.20 34.67
CA GLY A 39 -4.30 -1.99 35.52
C GLY A 39 -3.87 -0.73 34.77
N THR A 40 -3.24 0.20 35.49
CA THR A 40 -2.76 1.49 34.95
C THR A 40 -1.64 1.33 33.93
N LEU A 41 -0.78 0.33 34.09
CA LEU A 41 0.30 0.05 33.15
C LEU A 41 -0.25 -0.44 31.80
N GLY A 42 -1.24 -1.34 31.84
CA GLY A 42 -1.94 -1.82 30.64
C GLY A 42 -2.64 -0.70 29.88
N GLU A 43 -3.31 0.20 30.59
CA GLU A 43 -3.94 1.39 30.00
C GLU A 43 -2.92 2.30 29.30
N GLN A 44 -1.77 2.58 29.92
CA GLN A 44 -0.72 3.39 29.32
C GLN A 44 -0.14 2.75 28.06
N MET A 45 0.08 1.43 28.07
CA MET A 45 0.54 0.69 26.89
C MET A 45 -0.49 0.71 25.77
N ALA A 46 -1.78 0.63 26.09
CA ALA A 46 -2.85 0.73 25.08
C ALA A 46 -2.92 2.13 24.44
N ILE A 47 -2.77 3.19 25.25
CA ILE A 47 -2.74 4.57 24.74
C ILE A 47 -1.50 4.79 23.85
N LEU A 48 -0.34 4.27 24.25
CA LEU A 48 0.89 4.34 23.48
C LEU A 48 0.75 3.59 22.13
N GLY A 49 0.26 2.35 22.17
CA GLY A 49 0.01 1.54 20.99
C GLY A 49 -0.94 2.22 20.01
N SER A 50 -2.03 2.81 20.52
CA SER A 50 -3.00 3.55 19.71
C SER A 50 -2.39 4.78 19.03
N LYS A 51 -1.55 5.55 19.72
CA LYS A 51 -0.84 6.70 19.13
C LYS A 51 0.09 6.27 18.00
N ILE A 52 0.90 5.23 18.22
CA ILE A 52 1.81 4.70 17.19
C ILE A 52 1.00 4.21 15.99
N MET A 53 -0.05 3.43 16.23
CA MET A 53 -0.90 2.88 15.19
C MET A 53 -1.54 3.95 14.32
N LYS A 54 -1.96 5.08 14.92
CA LYS A 54 -2.50 6.23 14.17
C LYS A 54 -1.50 6.77 13.15
N TYR A 55 -0.23 6.96 13.54
CA TYR A 55 0.81 7.40 12.61
C TYR A 55 1.10 6.36 11.54
N CYS A 56 1.14 5.07 11.89
CA CYS A 56 1.37 3.97 10.94
C CYS A 56 0.25 3.86 9.91
N ILE A 57 -1.01 3.99 10.33
CA ILE A 57 -2.16 3.98 9.42
C ILE A 57 -2.11 5.16 8.47
N THR A 58 -1.78 6.36 8.97
CA THR A 58 -1.62 7.54 8.09
C THR A 58 -0.50 7.34 7.07
N LEU A 59 0.64 6.78 7.47
CA LEU A 59 1.74 6.46 6.57
C LEU A 59 1.35 5.42 5.52
N ALA A 60 0.63 4.36 5.93
CA ALA A 60 0.13 3.33 5.03
C ALA A 60 -0.88 3.91 4.02
N ALA A 61 -1.76 4.81 4.46
CA ALA A 61 -2.72 5.48 3.59
C ALA A 61 -2.02 6.34 2.53
N ILE A 62 -1.00 7.10 2.91
CA ILE A 62 -0.17 7.86 1.97
C ILE A 62 0.49 6.93 0.95
N GLY A 63 1.09 5.82 1.43
CA GLY A 63 1.66 4.79 0.57
C GLY A 63 0.64 4.24 -0.41
N ALA A 64 -0.57 3.91 0.06
CA ALA A 64 -1.64 3.37 -0.77
C ALA A 64 -2.06 4.34 -1.90
N VAL A 65 -2.06 5.66 -1.65
CA VAL A 65 -2.28 6.66 -2.70
C VAL A 65 -1.20 6.56 -3.78
N PHE A 66 0.08 6.46 -3.41
CA PHE A 66 1.17 6.28 -4.37
C PHE A 66 1.05 4.95 -5.14
N GLY A 67 0.65 3.87 -4.46
CA GLY A 67 0.40 2.58 -5.10
C GLY A 67 -0.73 2.66 -6.12
N MET A 68 -1.85 3.30 -5.77
CA MET A 68 -2.96 3.53 -6.71
C MET A 68 -2.51 4.37 -7.91
N LEU A 69 -1.77 5.46 -7.69
CA LEU A 69 -1.22 6.26 -8.79
C LEU A 69 -0.31 5.43 -9.70
N ALA A 70 0.52 4.54 -9.14
CA ALA A 70 1.34 3.62 -9.93
C ALA A 70 0.47 2.69 -10.79
N PHE A 71 -0.53 2.05 -10.19
CA PHE A 71 -1.46 1.15 -10.88
C PHE A 71 -2.20 1.82 -12.05
N TYR A 72 -2.73 3.02 -11.84
CA TYR A 72 -3.42 3.77 -12.90
C TYR A 72 -2.46 4.26 -13.99
N THR A 73 -1.22 4.64 -13.65
CA THR A 73 -0.23 5.11 -14.63
C THR A 73 0.37 3.98 -15.46
N GLU A 74 0.45 2.77 -14.92
CA GLU A 74 0.88 1.57 -15.63
C GLU A 74 -0.19 1.02 -16.59
N GLY A 75 -1.46 1.37 -16.33
CA GLY A 75 -2.59 0.93 -17.14
C GLY A 75 -2.88 -0.57 -16.99
N THR A 76 -2.43 -1.18 -15.88
CA THR A 76 -2.73 -2.57 -15.49
C THR A 76 -4.08 -2.71 -14.81
N HIS A 77 -4.82 -1.61 -14.67
CA HIS A 77 -6.17 -1.64 -14.14
C HIS A 77 -7.09 -2.42 -15.09
N GLU A 78 -7.85 -3.35 -14.54
CA GLU A 78 -8.75 -4.26 -15.25
C GLU A 78 -9.80 -3.59 -16.16
N LEU A 79 -10.01 -2.27 -16.01
CA LEU A 79 -10.94 -1.45 -16.78
C LEU A 79 -10.27 -0.64 -17.90
N VAL A 80 -8.96 -0.81 -18.13
CA VAL A 80 -8.26 -0.19 -19.26
C VAL A 80 -8.62 -0.95 -20.54
N MET A 81 -9.61 -0.43 -21.27
CA MET A 81 -10.15 -1.05 -22.50
C MET A 81 -9.18 -1.06 -23.70
N GLU A 82 -8.01 -0.42 -23.63
CA GLU A 82 -7.30 0.01 -24.85
C GLU A 82 -6.23 -0.95 -25.40
N ARG A 83 -5.93 -2.12 -24.80
CA ARG A 83 -4.79 -2.94 -25.29
C ARG A 83 -5.14 -4.24 -26.03
N GLN A 84 -6.40 -4.61 -26.17
CA GLN A 84 -6.78 -5.78 -26.99
C GLN A 84 -7.26 -5.43 -28.40
N GLN A 85 -7.83 -4.25 -28.64
CA GLN A 85 -8.38 -3.91 -29.96
C GLN A 85 -7.33 -3.56 -31.02
N GLU A 86 -6.15 -3.07 -30.65
CA GLU A 86 -5.10 -2.71 -31.63
C GLU A 86 -4.37 -3.95 -32.21
N THR A 87 -4.41 -5.09 -31.51
CA THR A 87 -3.83 -6.35 -31.98
C THR A 87 -4.81 -7.10 -32.88
N GLU A 88 -6.10 -7.17 -32.51
CA GLU A 88 -7.13 -7.83 -33.33
C GLU A 88 -7.43 -7.08 -34.64
N SER A 89 -7.37 -5.74 -34.63
CA SER A 89 -7.60 -4.93 -35.84
C SER A 89 -6.44 -5.01 -36.85
N ARG A 90 -5.20 -5.22 -36.39
CA ARG A 90 -4.02 -5.43 -37.26
C ARG A 90 -3.99 -6.83 -37.87
N GLU A 91 -4.42 -7.86 -37.14
CA GLU A 91 -4.53 -9.22 -37.68
C GLU A 91 -5.66 -9.32 -38.73
N ALA A 92 -6.79 -8.65 -38.49
CA ALA A 92 -7.89 -8.59 -39.45
C ALA A 92 -7.55 -7.80 -40.73
N SER A 93 -6.61 -6.84 -40.68
CA SER A 93 -6.17 -6.08 -41.86
C SER A 93 -5.06 -6.78 -42.66
N MET A 94 -4.34 -7.74 -42.07
CA MET A 94 -3.34 -8.57 -42.76
C MET A 94 -3.95 -9.85 -43.36
N ALA A 95 -5.16 -10.22 -42.97
CA ALA A 95 -5.90 -11.37 -43.49
C ALA A 95 -6.83 -11.03 -44.68
N LYS A 96 -6.78 -9.81 -45.20
CA LYS A 96 -7.45 -9.34 -46.42
C LYS A 96 -6.44 -9.15 -47.55
#